data_AF-A0A418MP78-F1
#
_entry.id   AF-A0A418MP78-F1
#
_cell.length_a   1.000
_cell.length_b   1.000
_cell.length_c   1.000
_cell.angle_alpha   90.00
_cell.angle_beta   90.00
_cell.angle_gamma   90.00
#
_symmetry.space_group_name_H-M   'P 1'
#
loop_
_entity.id
_entity.type
_entity.pdbx_description
1 polymer ?
#
loop_
_entity_poly.entity_id
_entity_poly.type
_entity_poly.pdbx_seq_one_letter_code
_entity_poly.pdbx_strand_id
1 'polypeptide(L)'
;MVATAAVTLGLLAFAADSVAGIVGQLLIALTSSGFAWGLAAVLVGRSAATARRAAVDATMLLMLATLLYYLLVLMVSRRWSGGHLEDGTSADLLGLRSVAIMTAAWLAAAVVAGPMLGMLGYVVRVGKPSTSALAAGGLCGLLSGDGWQALVLAPPWRLLAVTDPDQAQFLRGVLAGQVVKIVLPIVVLVWLATAHRLWRAWPMLLTAAVSCGALSAALWYVLYAAAGSI
;
A
#
# COMPACT_ATOMS: atom_id res chain seq x y z
N MET A 1 -4.99 17.26 11.45
CA MET A 1 -4.62 16.79 10.10
C MET A 1 -4.29 15.29 10.08
N VAL A 2 -3.44 14.77 10.98
CA VAL A 2 -3.13 13.32 11.03
C VAL A 2 -4.37 12.46 11.27
N ALA A 3 -5.14 12.77 12.32
CA ALA A 3 -6.37 12.04 12.64
C ALA A 3 -7.39 12.06 11.50
N THR A 4 -7.61 13.23 10.89
CA THR A 4 -8.52 13.36 9.75
C THR A 4 -8.03 12.53 8.56
N ALA A 5 -6.74 12.61 8.19
CA ALA A 5 -6.19 11.83 7.09
C ALA A 5 -6.27 10.31 7.35
N ALA A 6 -6.01 9.88 8.58
CA ALA A 6 -6.13 8.47 8.98
C ALA A 6 -7.57 7.96 8.90
N VAL A 7 -8.53 8.75 9.39
CA VAL A 7 -9.97 8.43 9.30
C VAL A 7 -10.41 8.36 7.83
N THR A 8 -10.05 9.35 7.01
CA THR A 8 -10.41 9.36 5.59
C THR A 8 -9.81 8.17 4.85
N LEU A 9 -8.54 7.84 5.10
CA LEU A 9 -7.88 6.69 4.48
C LEU A 9 -8.53 5.36 4.89
N GLY A 10 -8.78 5.16 6.19
CA GLY A 10 -9.42 3.94 6.69
C GLY A 10 -10.85 3.76 6.16
N LEU A 11 -11.63 4.85 6.08
CA LEU A 11 -12.98 4.83 5.49
C LEU A 11 -12.95 4.55 3.98
N LEU A 12 -12.01 5.15 3.24
CA LEU A 12 -11.87 4.93 1.80
C LEU A 12 -11.39 3.51 1.47
N ALA A 13 -10.49 2.95 2.28
CA ALA A 13 -10.08 1.56 2.15
C ALA A 13 -11.26 0.61 2.37
N PHE A 14 -12.03 0.84 3.44
CA PHE A 14 -13.21 0.03 3.75
C PHE A 14 -14.33 0.18 2.70
N ALA A 15 -14.59 1.40 2.22
CA ALA A 15 -15.60 1.64 1.19
C ALA A 15 -15.24 0.94 -0.14
N ALA A 16 -13.95 0.85 -0.47
CA ALA A 16 -13.49 0.15 -1.67
C ALA A 16 -13.82 -1.35 -1.64
N ASP A 17 -13.77 -2.00 -0.48
CA ASP A 17 -14.14 -3.41 -0.31
C ASP A 17 -15.64 -3.66 -0.55
N SER A 18 -16.48 -2.61 -0.47
CA SER A 18 -17.93 -2.72 -0.65
C SER A 18 -18.37 -2.57 -2.11
N VAL A 19 -17.46 -2.18 -3.02
CA VAL A 19 -17.78 -1.94 -4.44
C VAL A 19 -17.39 -3.16 -5.27
N ALA A 20 -18.33 -3.69 -6.05
CA ALA A 20 -18.08 -4.85 -6.91
C ALA A 20 -17.52 -4.45 -8.29
N GLY A 21 -16.92 -5.43 -8.98
CA GLY A 21 -16.47 -5.29 -10.37
C GLY A 21 -15.20 -4.44 -10.55
N ILE A 22 -15.00 -3.95 -11.78
CA ILE A 22 -13.79 -3.21 -12.20
C ILE A 22 -13.57 -1.95 -11.34
N VAL A 23 -14.65 -1.24 -11.01
CA VAL A 23 -14.61 -0.02 -10.20
C VAL A 23 -14.10 -0.33 -8.79
N GLY A 24 -14.56 -1.45 -8.20
CA GLY A 24 -14.07 -1.93 -6.90
C GLY A 24 -12.57 -2.22 -6.91
N GLN A 25 -12.09 -2.93 -7.93
CA GLN A 25 -10.65 -3.26 -8.04
C GLN A 25 -9.77 -2.03 -8.23
N LEU A 26 -10.25 -1.03 -8.99
CA LEU A 26 -9.56 0.26 -9.10
C LEU A 26 -9.57 1.02 -7.77
N LEU A 27 -10.70 1.05 -7.06
CA LEU A 27 -10.78 1.67 -5.74
C LEU A 27 -9.84 0.98 -4.74
N ILE A 28 -9.83 -0.35 -4.69
CA ILE A 28 -8.92 -1.13 -3.83
C ILE A 28 -7.46 -0.81 -4.17
N ALA A 29 -7.11 -0.75 -5.45
CA ALA A 29 -5.76 -0.37 -5.87
C ALA A 29 -5.39 1.06 -5.44
N LEU A 30 -6.36 1.97 -5.38
CA LEU A 30 -6.17 3.38 -5.05
C LEU A 30 -6.24 3.70 -3.56
N THR A 31 -6.97 2.92 -2.74
CA THR A 31 -7.26 3.24 -1.34
C THR A 31 -6.82 2.16 -0.36
N SER A 32 -6.72 0.90 -0.80
CA SER A 32 -6.37 -0.27 0.02
C SER A 32 -5.04 -0.91 -0.41
N SER A 33 -4.20 -0.16 -1.15
CA SER A 33 -2.87 -0.62 -1.52
C SER A 33 -1.81 -0.11 -0.54
N GLY A 34 -0.73 -0.90 -0.37
CA GLY A 34 0.46 -0.44 0.36
C GLY A 34 1.02 0.86 -0.22
N PHE A 35 0.81 1.12 -1.51
CA PHE A 35 1.11 2.39 -2.17
C PHE A 35 0.33 3.55 -1.56
N ALA A 36 -1.01 3.45 -1.47
CA ALA A 36 -1.86 4.55 -0.99
C ALA A 36 -1.56 4.92 0.46
N TRP A 37 -1.37 3.89 1.28
CA TRP A 37 -1.04 4.04 2.69
C TRP A 37 0.36 4.62 2.88
N GLY A 38 1.32 4.11 2.12
CA GLY A 38 2.69 4.60 2.16
C GLY A 38 2.81 6.04 1.64
N LEU A 39 2.08 6.41 0.59
CA LEU A 39 2.02 7.77 0.07
C LEU A 39 1.43 8.73 1.09
N ALA A 40 0.35 8.36 1.78
CA ALA A 40 -0.24 9.17 2.85
C ALA A 40 0.78 9.43 3.98
N ALA A 41 1.51 8.40 4.40
CA ALA A 41 2.57 8.52 5.39
C ALA A 41 3.70 9.47 4.93
N VAL A 42 4.13 9.37 3.67
CA VAL A 42 5.13 10.25 3.06
C VAL A 42 4.64 11.71 3.00
N LEU A 43 3.39 11.95 2.60
CA LEU A 43 2.83 13.29 2.51
C LEU A 43 2.71 13.96 3.89
N VAL A 44 2.28 13.20 4.90
CA VAL A 44 2.29 13.67 6.29
C VAL A 44 3.71 13.99 6.76
N GLY A 45 4.67 13.08 6.54
CA GLY A 45 6.07 13.32 6.89
C GLY A 45 6.69 14.52 6.18
N ARG A 46 6.37 14.71 4.90
CA ARG A 46 6.77 15.88 4.10
C ARG A 46 6.20 17.18 4.66
N SER A 47 4.98 17.17 5.18
CA SER A 47 4.35 18.35 5.77
C SER A 47 4.87 18.71 7.17
N ALA A 48 5.50 17.76 7.88
CA ALA A 48 5.91 17.93 9.27
C ALA A 48 7.00 18.99 9.45
N ALA A 49 6.96 19.73 10.56
CA ALA A 49 7.95 20.78 10.84
C ALA A 49 9.34 20.23 11.16
N THR A 50 9.43 19.05 11.77
CA THR A 50 10.68 18.43 12.21
C THR A 50 10.74 16.96 11.83
N ALA A 51 11.96 16.41 11.72
CA ALA A 51 12.20 15.00 11.45
C ALA A 51 11.51 14.07 12.48
N ARG A 52 11.59 14.42 13.77
CA ARG A 52 10.92 13.65 14.84
C ARG A 52 9.40 13.65 14.66
N ARG A 53 8.80 14.80 14.34
CA ARG A 53 7.35 14.88 14.06
C ARG A 53 7.00 14.09 12.80
N ALA A 54 7.81 14.16 11.75
CA ALA A 54 7.58 13.40 10.53
C ALA A 54 7.47 11.89 10.79
N ALA A 55 8.37 11.34 11.62
CA ALA A 55 8.33 9.93 12.01
C ALA A 55 7.10 9.59 12.86
N VAL A 56 6.81 10.39 13.89
CA VAL A 56 5.68 10.14 14.80
C VAL A 56 4.35 10.27 14.09
N ASP A 57 4.14 11.36 13.34
CA ASP A 57 2.88 11.67 12.66
C ASP A 57 2.54 10.62 11.58
N ALA A 58 3.55 10.18 10.81
CA ALA A 58 3.38 9.11 9.82
C ALA A 58 3.05 7.76 10.47
N THR A 59 3.70 7.43 11.58
CA THR A 59 3.43 6.19 12.34
C THR A 59 2.03 6.20 12.92
N MET A 60 1.63 7.31 13.56
CA MET A 60 0.29 7.48 14.12
C MET A 60 -0.79 7.40 13.03
N LEU A 61 -0.55 7.99 11.85
CA LEU A 61 -1.46 7.89 10.72
C LEU A 61 -1.70 6.43 10.34
N LEU A 62 -0.63 5.66 10.12
CA LEU A 62 -0.74 4.27 9.71
C LEU A 62 -1.43 3.41 10.79
N MET A 63 -1.04 3.57 12.06
CA MET A 63 -1.67 2.83 13.15
C MET A 63 -3.17 3.13 13.28
N LEU A 64 -3.56 4.41 13.25
CA LEU A 64 -4.96 4.81 13.35
C LEU A 64 -5.77 4.33 12.15
N ALA A 65 -5.24 4.45 10.95
CA ALA A 65 -5.90 3.96 9.73
C ALA A 65 -6.06 2.42 9.78
N THR A 66 -5.03 1.68 10.20
CA THR A 66 -5.08 0.21 10.34
C THR A 66 -6.14 -0.21 11.35
N LEU A 67 -6.14 0.41 12.53
CA LEU A 67 -7.12 0.12 13.58
C LEU A 67 -8.54 0.40 13.10
N LEU A 68 -8.76 1.57 12.47
CA LEU A 68 -10.08 1.95 12.00
C LEU A 68 -10.59 1.01 10.90
N TYR A 69 -9.74 0.66 9.93
CA TYR A 69 -10.06 -0.29 8.87
C TYR A 69 -10.46 -1.66 9.43
N TYR A 70 -9.62 -2.26 10.28
CA TYR A 70 -9.91 -3.59 10.83
C TYR A 70 -11.08 -3.59 11.81
N LEU A 71 -11.31 -2.48 12.53
CA LEU A 71 -12.49 -2.32 13.37
C LEU A 71 -13.78 -2.25 12.55
N LEU A 72 -13.78 -1.55 11.41
CA LEU A 72 -14.91 -1.53 10.47
C LEU A 72 -15.17 -2.92 9.87
N VAL A 73 -14.11 -3.62 9.45
CA VAL A 73 -14.21 -5.01 8.96
C VAL A 73 -14.84 -5.90 10.02
N LEU A 74 -14.39 -5.80 11.27
CA LEU A 74 -14.93 -6.58 12.38
C LEU A 74 -16.42 -6.28 12.61
N MET A 75 -16.79 -5.00 12.68
CA MET A 75 -18.17 -4.57 12.93
C MET A 75 -19.13 -4.97 11.81
N VAL A 76 -18.78 -4.70 10.55
CA VAL A 76 -19.68 -4.91 9.40
C VAL A 76 -19.77 -6.37 9.00
N SER A 77 -18.65 -7.10 9.03
CA SER A 77 -18.66 -8.53 8.70
C SER A 77 -19.34 -9.39 9.77
N ARG A 78 -19.75 -8.79 10.91
CA ARG A 78 -20.31 -9.48 12.08
C ARG A 78 -19.54 -10.73 12.49
N ARG A 79 -18.22 -10.76 12.25
CA ARG A 79 -17.34 -11.88 12.64
C ARG A 79 -17.24 -12.08 14.16
N TRP A 80 -17.89 -11.20 14.92
CA TRP A 80 -18.08 -11.27 16.36
C TRP A 80 -19.42 -11.88 16.79
N SER A 81 -20.36 -12.17 15.87
CA SER A 81 -21.77 -12.42 16.20
C SER A 81 -22.25 -13.88 16.26
N GLY A 82 -21.40 -14.88 16.48
CA GLY A 82 -21.86 -16.15 17.06
C GLY A 82 -22.26 -17.27 16.08
N GLY A 83 -21.64 -17.39 14.90
CA GLY A 83 -21.99 -18.42 13.91
C GLY A 83 -21.22 -19.74 14.09
N HIS A 84 -21.89 -20.89 13.99
CA HIS A 84 -21.24 -22.22 14.01
C HIS A 84 -21.02 -22.73 12.57
N LEU A 85 -19.82 -23.27 12.28
CA LEU A 85 -19.52 -23.99 11.05
C LEU A 85 -20.08 -25.41 11.11
N GLU A 86 -20.26 -26.08 9.96
CA GLU A 86 -20.79 -27.45 9.86
C GLU A 86 -20.00 -28.48 10.70
N ASP A 87 -18.72 -28.20 10.97
CA ASP A 87 -17.82 -29.05 11.78
C ASP A 87 -17.98 -28.84 13.30
N GLY A 88 -18.94 -28.04 13.76
CA GLY A 88 -19.17 -27.76 15.19
C GLY A 88 -18.16 -26.81 15.84
N THR A 89 -17.21 -26.28 15.06
CA THR A 89 -16.32 -25.20 15.49
C THR A 89 -17.03 -23.84 15.34
N SER A 90 -16.85 -22.94 16.30
CA SER A 90 -17.37 -21.58 16.15
C SER A 90 -16.57 -20.86 15.06
N ALA A 91 -17.27 -20.41 14.01
CA ALA A 91 -16.71 -19.56 12.96
C ALA A 91 -16.08 -18.29 13.57
N ASP A 92 -16.56 -17.91 14.76
CA ASP A 92 -16.20 -16.72 15.51
C ASP A 92 -14.73 -16.75 15.97
N LEU A 93 -14.27 -17.85 16.58
CA LEU A 93 -12.90 -17.88 17.12
C LEU A 93 -11.86 -17.83 16.00
N LEU A 94 -12.11 -18.52 14.89
CA LEU A 94 -11.25 -18.50 13.70
C LEU A 94 -11.30 -17.14 13.00
N GLY A 95 -12.50 -16.56 12.82
CA GLY A 95 -12.69 -15.24 12.19
C GLY A 95 -12.06 -14.10 12.99
N LEU A 96 -12.24 -14.09 14.31
CA LEU A 96 -11.72 -13.07 15.22
C LEU A 96 -10.21 -13.20 15.40
N ARG A 97 -9.69 -14.44 15.53
CA ARG A 97 -8.25 -14.71 15.55
C ARG A 97 -7.58 -14.29 14.25
N SER A 98 -8.17 -14.59 13.10
CA SER A 98 -7.64 -14.18 11.79
C SER A 98 -7.52 -12.65 11.68
N VAL A 99 -8.59 -11.92 12.05
CA VAL A 99 -8.57 -10.45 12.07
C VAL A 99 -7.54 -9.91 13.06
N ALA A 100 -7.43 -10.51 14.25
CA ALA A 100 -6.46 -10.09 15.26
C ALA A 100 -5.01 -10.29 14.80
N ILE A 101 -4.69 -11.45 14.20
CA ILE A 101 -3.36 -11.73 13.64
C ILE A 101 -3.02 -10.72 12.54
N MET A 102 -3.95 -10.48 11.62
CA MET A 102 -3.72 -9.54 10.52
C MET A 102 -3.58 -8.10 11.03
N THR A 103 -4.40 -7.69 12.00
CA THR A 103 -4.27 -6.38 12.64
C THR A 103 -2.91 -6.23 13.32
N ALA A 104 -2.45 -7.25 14.05
CA ALA A 104 -1.14 -7.23 14.71
C ALA A 104 0.02 -7.15 13.71
N ALA A 105 -0.05 -7.93 12.62
CA ALA A 105 0.95 -7.88 11.55
C ALA A 105 1.04 -6.49 10.90
N TRP A 106 -0.10 -5.88 10.57
CA TRP A 106 -0.14 -4.55 9.97
C TRP A 106 0.24 -3.43 10.94
N LEU A 107 -0.04 -3.58 12.24
CA LEU A 107 0.45 -2.65 13.27
C LEU A 107 1.97 -2.74 13.42
N ALA A 108 2.54 -3.95 13.43
CA ALA A 108 3.99 -4.13 13.46
C ALA A 108 4.63 -3.49 12.22
N ALA A 109 4.06 -3.73 11.04
CA ALA A 109 4.49 -3.10 9.80
C ALA A 109 4.38 -1.56 9.88
N ALA A 110 3.31 -1.01 10.45
CA ALA A 110 3.14 0.43 10.62
C ALA A 110 4.20 1.07 11.53
N VAL A 111 4.60 0.37 12.61
CA VAL A 111 5.64 0.85 13.54
C VAL A 111 7.02 0.89 12.89
N VAL A 112 7.29 0.00 11.94
CA VAL A 112 8.57 -0.03 11.19
C VAL A 112 8.54 0.91 9.99
N ALA A 113 7.52 0.80 9.15
CA ALA A 113 7.40 1.55 7.91
C ALA A 113 7.06 3.03 8.15
N GLY A 114 6.25 3.34 9.18
CA GLY A 114 5.83 4.71 9.51
C GLY A 114 6.98 5.68 9.70
N PRO A 115 7.94 5.40 10.60
CA PRO A 115 9.10 6.26 10.80
C PRO A 115 9.94 6.40 9.53
N MET A 116 10.18 5.29 8.80
CA MET A 116 10.98 5.30 7.57
C MET A 116 10.34 6.18 6.49
N LEU A 117 9.05 5.98 6.20
CA LEU A 117 8.32 6.73 5.18
C LEU A 117 8.15 8.20 5.56
N GLY A 118 7.87 8.48 6.84
CA GLY A 118 7.78 9.85 7.36
C GLY A 118 9.10 10.61 7.19
N MET A 119 10.21 9.98 7.57
CA MET A 119 11.56 10.55 7.42
C MET A 119 11.94 10.77 5.96
N LEU A 120 11.64 9.81 5.07
CA LEU A 120 11.89 9.98 3.63
C LEU A 120 11.09 11.15 3.06
N GLY A 121 9.82 11.31 3.44
CA GLY A 121 9.01 12.48 3.07
C GLY A 121 9.61 13.80 3.55
N TYR A 122 10.12 13.84 4.78
CA TYR A 122 10.82 15.01 5.32
C TYR A 122 12.12 15.32 4.57
N VAL A 123 12.94 14.31 4.26
CA VAL A 123 14.19 14.45 3.48
C VAL A 123 13.91 14.93 2.05
N VAL A 124 12.83 14.45 1.43
CA VAL A 124 12.40 14.96 0.11
C VAL A 124 12.08 16.46 0.16
N ARG A 125 11.57 16.99 1.28
CA ARG A 125 11.30 18.43 1.42
C ARG A 125 12.55 19.26 1.72
N VAL A 126 13.36 18.83 2.70
CA VAL A 126 14.39 19.68 3.32
C VAL A 126 15.82 19.30 2.90
N GLY A 127 15.99 18.14 2.27
CA GLY A 127 17.30 17.62 1.88
C GLY A 127 17.98 18.40 0.76
N LYS A 128 19.27 18.10 0.57
CA LYS A 128 20.02 18.54 -0.61
C LYS A 128 19.47 17.83 -1.86
N PRO A 129 19.65 18.39 -3.07
CA PRO A 129 19.12 17.80 -4.31
C PRO A 129 19.48 16.32 -4.50
N SER A 130 20.70 15.90 -4.17
CA SER A 130 21.13 14.50 -4.25
C SER A 130 20.41 13.59 -3.24
N THR A 131 20.30 14.03 -1.98
CA THR A 131 19.61 13.25 -0.93
C THR A 131 18.10 13.18 -1.16
N SER A 132 17.51 14.26 -1.68
CA SER A 132 16.08 14.30 -2.03
C SER A 132 15.79 13.45 -3.27
N ALA A 133 16.72 13.40 -4.24
CA ALA A 133 16.64 12.49 -5.38
C ALA A 133 16.73 11.02 -4.96
N LEU A 134 17.65 10.66 -4.07
CA LEU A 134 17.75 9.31 -3.51
C LEU A 134 16.49 8.92 -2.73
N ALA A 135 15.99 9.82 -1.87
CA ALA A 135 14.79 9.55 -1.08
C ALA A 135 13.54 9.43 -1.97
N ALA A 136 13.38 10.29 -2.97
CA ALA A 136 12.27 10.24 -3.93
C ALA A 136 12.32 8.96 -4.79
N GLY A 137 13.51 8.61 -5.29
CA GLY A 137 13.75 7.38 -6.04
C GLY A 137 13.43 6.16 -5.17
N GLY A 138 14.01 6.09 -3.97
CA GLY A 138 13.79 4.98 -3.03
C GLY A 138 12.33 4.82 -2.65
N LEU A 139 11.60 5.91 -2.39
CA LEU A 139 10.15 5.88 -2.15
C LEU A 139 9.38 5.32 -3.34
N CYS A 140 9.67 5.75 -4.56
CA CYS A 140 9.00 5.22 -5.75
C CYS A 140 9.28 3.73 -5.95
N GLY A 141 10.53 3.30 -5.74
CA GLY A 141 10.90 1.89 -5.80
C GLY A 141 10.13 1.08 -4.76
N LEU A 142 10.19 1.50 -3.49
CA LEU A 142 9.50 0.82 -2.39
C LEU A 142 8.00 0.67 -2.64
N LEU A 143 7.33 1.76 -3.07
CA LEU A 143 5.88 1.79 -3.24
C LEU A 143 5.40 1.10 -4.52
N SER A 144 6.25 0.93 -5.54
CA SER A 144 5.89 0.22 -6.78
C SER A 144 6.10 -1.30 -6.71
N GLY A 145 6.82 -1.80 -5.69
CA GLY A 145 7.19 -3.22 -5.60
C GLY A 145 6.03 -4.21 -5.60
N ASP A 146 4.92 -3.88 -4.95
CA ASP A 146 3.68 -4.69 -4.97
C ASP A 146 3.12 -4.83 -6.39
N GLY A 147 3.08 -3.73 -7.16
CA GLY A 147 2.64 -3.75 -8.55
C GLY A 147 3.56 -4.57 -9.46
N TRP A 148 4.88 -4.47 -9.26
CA TRP A 148 5.85 -5.27 -10.02
C TRP A 148 5.75 -6.77 -9.71
N GLN A 149 5.62 -7.13 -8.43
CA GLN A 149 5.47 -8.53 -8.03
C GLN A 149 4.20 -9.15 -8.62
N ALA A 150 3.10 -8.41 -8.59
CA ALA A 150 1.85 -8.92 -9.14
C ALA A 150 1.88 -9.06 -10.66
N LEU A 151 2.60 -8.18 -11.37
CA LEU A 151 2.84 -8.31 -12.82
C LEU A 151 3.65 -9.58 -13.15
N VAL A 152 4.61 -9.96 -12.31
CA VAL A 152 5.42 -11.17 -12.48
C VAL A 152 4.58 -12.42 -12.26
N LEU A 153 3.75 -12.44 -11.22
CA LEU A 153 2.88 -13.60 -10.91
C LEU A 153 1.74 -13.77 -11.91
N ALA A 154 1.17 -12.66 -12.39
CA ALA A 154 0.05 -12.65 -13.31
C ALA A 154 0.37 -11.76 -14.53
N PRO A 155 1.15 -12.28 -15.50
CA PRO A 155 1.56 -11.50 -16.65
C PRO A 155 0.37 -11.04 -17.49
N PRO A 156 0.37 -9.80 -18.01
CA PRO A 156 -0.79 -9.23 -18.67
C PRO A 156 -1.21 -10.03 -19.93
N TRP A 157 -0.26 -10.64 -20.64
CA TRP A 157 -0.57 -11.48 -21.79
C TRP A 157 -1.31 -12.78 -21.43
N ARG A 158 -1.10 -13.33 -20.22
CA ARG A 158 -1.87 -14.50 -19.74
C ARG A 158 -3.28 -14.11 -19.33
N LEU A 159 -3.43 -12.94 -18.71
CA LEU A 159 -4.74 -12.41 -18.29
C LEU A 159 -5.61 -11.99 -19.48
N LEU A 160 -5.00 -11.51 -20.57
CA LEU A 160 -5.69 -11.12 -21.81
C LEU A 160 -6.05 -12.31 -22.71
N ALA A 161 -5.47 -13.50 -22.47
CA ALA A 161 -5.72 -14.71 -23.26
C ALA A 161 -7.00 -15.47 -22.85
N VAL A 162 -7.69 -15.02 -21.80
CA VAL A 162 -8.93 -15.65 -21.33
C VAL A 162 -10.09 -15.23 -22.23
N THR A 163 -10.73 -16.22 -22.86
CA THR A 163 -11.82 -16.06 -23.81
C THR A 163 -13.21 -16.00 -23.17
N ASP A 164 -13.37 -16.47 -21.92
CA ASP A 164 -14.65 -16.41 -21.23
C ASP A 164 -15.03 -14.96 -20.86
N PRO A 165 -16.22 -14.47 -21.25
CA PRO A 165 -16.58 -13.05 -21.13
C PRO A 165 -16.67 -12.55 -19.68
N ASP A 166 -17.24 -13.35 -18.76
CA ASP A 166 -17.37 -12.97 -17.35
C ASP A 166 -16.03 -12.97 -16.61
N GLN A 167 -15.16 -13.94 -16.90
CA GLN A 167 -13.80 -13.99 -16.35
C GLN A 167 -12.92 -12.89 -16.96
N ALA A 168 -13.04 -12.62 -18.26
CA ALA A 168 -12.28 -11.58 -18.94
C ALA A 168 -12.55 -10.19 -18.36
N GLN A 169 -13.79 -9.90 -17.97
CA GLN A 169 -14.14 -8.60 -17.38
C GLN A 169 -13.52 -8.42 -15.98
N PHE A 170 -13.52 -9.48 -15.16
CA PHE A 170 -12.83 -9.49 -13.86
C PHE A 170 -11.31 -9.36 -14.03
N LEU A 171 -10.71 -10.11 -14.93
CA LEU A 171 -9.26 -10.11 -15.17
C LEU A 171 -8.78 -8.77 -15.71
N ARG A 172 -9.57 -8.10 -16.57
CA ARG A 172 -9.28 -6.73 -17.05
C ARG A 172 -9.28 -5.72 -15.91
N GLY A 173 -10.17 -5.84 -14.94
CA GLY A 173 -10.17 -5.00 -13.75
C GLY A 173 -8.93 -5.21 -12.87
N VAL A 174 -8.50 -6.47 -12.70
CA VAL A 174 -7.27 -6.82 -11.97
C VAL A 174 -6.07 -6.18 -12.67
N LEU A 175 -6.01 -6.33 -13.99
CA LEU A 175 -4.94 -5.78 -14.82
C LEU A 175 -4.91 -4.25 -14.75
N ALA A 176 -6.07 -3.59 -14.80
CA ALA A 176 -6.19 -2.15 -14.63
C ALA A 176 -5.69 -1.71 -13.25
N GLY A 177 -6.08 -2.41 -12.18
CA GLY A 177 -5.60 -2.16 -10.81
C GLY A 177 -4.08 -2.30 -10.68
N GLN A 178 -3.48 -3.31 -11.31
CA GLN A 178 -2.02 -3.49 -11.31
C GLN A 178 -1.29 -2.38 -12.08
N VAL A 179 -1.82 -1.97 -13.23
CA VAL A 179 -1.28 -0.85 -13.98
C VAL A 179 -1.32 0.43 -13.15
N VAL A 180 -2.40 0.70 -12.43
CA VAL A 180 -2.48 1.85 -11.52
C VAL A 180 -1.40 1.78 -10.44
N LYS A 181 -1.17 0.62 -9.82
CA LYS A 181 -0.13 0.43 -8.79
C LYS A 181 1.29 0.68 -9.28
N ILE A 182 1.56 0.57 -10.59
CA ILE A 182 2.87 0.85 -11.19
C ILE A 182 2.94 2.31 -11.68
N VAL A 183 1.92 2.77 -12.41
CA VAL A 183 1.89 4.08 -13.06
C VAL A 183 1.82 5.20 -12.02
N LEU A 184 1.04 5.03 -10.96
CA LEU A 184 0.85 6.06 -9.93
C LEU A 184 2.16 6.43 -9.20
N PRO A 185 3.01 5.48 -8.76
CA PRO A 185 4.35 5.80 -8.24
C PRO A 185 5.23 6.54 -9.24
N ILE A 186 5.18 6.17 -10.52
CA ILE A 186 5.95 6.85 -11.58
C ILE A 186 5.49 8.29 -11.73
N VAL A 187 4.18 8.54 -11.75
CA VAL A 187 3.61 9.89 -11.82
C VAL A 187 4.02 10.72 -10.61
N VAL A 188 4.00 10.14 -9.40
CA VAL A 188 4.47 10.81 -8.18
C VAL A 188 5.96 11.13 -8.28
N LEU A 189 6.79 10.23 -8.80
CA LEU A 189 8.22 10.45 -8.98
C LEU A 189 8.52 11.52 -10.03
N VAL A 190 7.77 11.56 -11.14
CA VAL A 190 7.84 12.64 -12.15
C VAL A 190 7.44 13.97 -11.53
N TRP A 191 6.36 14.01 -10.74
CA TRP A 191 5.93 15.19 -10.01
C TRP A 191 6.98 15.66 -9.00
N LEU A 192 7.60 14.74 -8.25
CA LEU A 192 8.69 15.07 -7.32
C LEU A 192 9.93 15.59 -8.04
N ALA A 193 10.30 14.97 -9.17
CA ALA A 193 11.44 15.38 -9.98
C ALA A 193 11.25 16.77 -10.58
N THR A 194 10.04 17.09 -11.04
CA THR A 194 9.67 18.40 -11.58
C THR A 194 9.57 19.47 -10.49
N ALA A 195 8.84 19.20 -9.41
CA ALA A 195 8.61 20.14 -8.32
C ALA A 195 9.91 20.55 -7.60
N HIS A 196 10.87 19.62 -7.45
CA HIS A 196 12.14 19.87 -6.77
C HIS A 196 13.33 20.06 -7.71
N ARG A 197 13.10 20.19 -9.02
CA ARG A 197 14.14 20.35 -10.06
C ARG A 197 15.25 19.28 -9.94
N LEU A 198 14.88 18.05 -9.58
CA LEU A 198 15.82 16.94 -9.37
C LEU A 198 16.41 16.39 -10.67
N TRP A 199 16.05 16.98 -11.81
CA TRP A 199 16.54 16.63 -13.14
C TRP A 199 18.07 16.54 -13.25
N ARG A 200 18.83 17.33 -12.47
CA ARG A 200 20.30 17.26 -12.46
C ARG A 200 20.85 16.01 -11.74
N ALA A 201 20.07 15.40 -10.86
CA ALA A 201 20.41 14.19 -10.11
C ALA A 201 19.57 12.98 -10.58
N TRP A 202 19.07 13.01 -11.81
CA TRP A 202 18.28 11.93 -12.40
C TRP A 202 18.94 10.54 -12.32
N PRO A 203 20.28 10.37 -12.43
CA PRO A 203 20.87 9.04 -12.35
C PRO A 203 20.71 8.45 -10.95
N MET A 204 20.89 9.26 -9.90
CA MET A 204 20.71 8.83 -8.50
C MET A 204 19.27 8.47 -8.20
N LEU A 205 18.33 9.22 -8.78
CA LEU A 205 16.90 8.97 -8.62
C LEU A 205 16.50 7.64 -9.28
N LEU A 206 16.99 7.36 -10.49
CA LEU A 206 16.72 6.10 -11.17
C LEU A 206 17.39 4.91 -10.50
N THR A 207 18.67 5.01 -10.12
CA THR A 207 19.35 3.89 -9.46
C THR A 207 18.70 3.53 -8.13
N ALA A 208 18.30 4.53 -7.34
CA ALA A 208 17.52 4.31 -6.13
C ALA A 208 16.14 3.71 -6.42
N ALA A 209 15.43 4.20 -7.43
CA ALA A 209 14.11 3.67 -7.78
C ALA A 209 14.18 2.20 -8.25
N VAL A 210 15.13 1.87 -9.11
CA VAL A 210 15.32 0.51 -9.63
C VAL A 210 15.78 -0.43 -8.52
N SER A 211 16.79 -0.04 -7.73
CA SER A 211 17.30 -0.91 -6.65
C SER A 211 16.26 -1.15 -5.56
N CYS A 212 15.60 -0.09 -5.05
CA CYS A 212 14.53 -0.24 -4.06
C CYS A 212 13.30 -0.94 -4.64
N GLY A 213 12.98 -0.75 -5.93
CA GLY A 213 11.91 -1.45 -6.62
C GLY A 213 12.17 -2.95 -6.72
N ALA A 214 13.36 -3.34 -7.14
CA ALA A 214 13.76 -4.74 -7.22
C ALA A 214 13.76 -5.41 -5.83
N LEU A 215 14.31 -4.74 -4.81
CA LEU A 215 14.29 -5.25 -3.43
C LEU A 215 12.87 -5.37 -2.88
N SER A 216 12.01 -4.37 -3.13
CA SER A 216 10.60 -4.41 -2.69
C SER A 216 9.83 -5.53 -3.39
N ALA A 217 10.00 -5.69 -4.70
CA ALA A 217 9.38 -6.78 -5.46
C ALA A 217 9.85 -8.17 -4.97
N ALA A 218 11.15 -8.33 -4.68
CA ALA A 218 11.69 -9.56 -4.12
C ALA A 218 11.12 -9.85 -2.73
N LEU A 219 11.01 -8.83 -1.87
CA LEU A 219 10.41 -8.98 -0.54
C LEU A 219 8.95 -9.43 -0.64
N TRP A 220 8.15 -8.79 -1.51
CA TRP A 220 6.76 -9.18 -1.76
C TRP A 220 6.66 -10.60 -2.31
N TYR A 221 7.60 -11.01 -3.17
CA TYR A 221 7.63 -12.36 -3.69
C TYR A 221 7.88 -13.40 -2.57
N VAL A 222 8.83 -13.13 -1.67
CA VAL A 222 9.11 -13.99 -0.51
C VAL A 222 7.91 -14.05 0.43
N LEU A 223 7.27 -12.92 0.72
CA LEU A 223 6.06 -12.87 1.56
C LEU A 223 4.91 -13.67 0.95
N TYR A 224 4.72 -13.55 -0.37
CA TYR A 224 3.70 -14.31 -1.09
C TYR A 224 3.99 -15.81 -1.08
N ALA A 225 5.24 -16.21 -1.34
CA ALA A 225 5.65 -17.60 -1.29
C ALA A 225 5.50 -18.20 0.12
N ALA A 226 5.87 -17.45 1.16
CA ALA A 226 5.70 -17.87 2.54
C ALA A 226 4.21 -18.01 2.90
N ALA A 227 3.36 -17.08 2.47
CA ALA A 227 1.92 -17.14 2.70
C ALA A 227 1.24 -18.31 1.96
N GLY A 228 1.74 -18.70 0.78
CA GLY A 228 1.22 -19.83 0.01
C GLY A 228 1.77 -21.21 0.44
N SER A 229 2.76 -21.25 1.33
CA SER A 229 3.32 -22.49 1.90
C SER A 229 2.64 -22.96 3.19
N ILE A 230 1.57 -22.25 3.61
CA ILE A 230 0.71 -22.54 4.77
C ILE A 230 -0.61 -23.09 4.25
#